data_AF-A0A0F8X935-F1
#
_entry.id   AF-A0A0F8X935-F1
#
_cell.length_a   1.000
_cell.length_b   1.000
_cell.length_c   1.000
_cell.angle_alpha   90.00
_cell.angle_beta   90.00
_cell.angle_gamma   90.00
#
_symmetry.space_group_name_H-M   'P 1'
#
loop_
_entity.id
_entity.type
_entity.pdbx_description
1 polymer ?
#
loop_
_entity_poly.entity_id
_entity_poly.type
_entity_poly.pdbx_seq_one_letter_code
_entity_poly.pdbx_strand_id
1 'polypeptide(L)' 'MLGNLIGGFIVILVGVNLIPTVADQVATAQAGNVTGAASTILGLTTLFFALGIMAAAISLAVSGLRNAGLV' A
#
# COMPACT_ATOMS: atom_id res chain seq x y z
N MET A 1 7.13 -19.82 -9.47
CA MET A 1 8.00 -18.77 -10.03
C MET A 1 7.17 -17.61 -10.56
N LEU A 2 6.40 -17.82 -11.64
CA LEU A 2 5.55 -16.78 -12.24
C LEU A 2 4.45 -16.28 -11.29
N GLY A 3 3.87 -17.16 -10.46
CA GLY A 3 2.81 -16.80 -9.51
C GLY A 3 3.22 -15.73 -8.48
N ASN A 4 4.45 -15.74 -7.96
CA ASN A 4 4.91 -14.73 -7.00
C ASN A 4 5.22 -13.40 -7.69
N LEU A 5 5.79 -13.43 -8.90
CA LEU A 5 6.08 -12.24 -9.69
C LEU A 5 4.78 -11.52 -10.12
N ILE A 6 3.82 -12.29 -10.65
CA ILE A 6 2.49 -11.80 -11.03
C ILE A 6 1.70 -11.37 -9.79
N GLY A 7 1.83 -12.08 -8.67
CA GLY A 7 1.25 -11.68 -7.39
C GLY A 7 1.73 -10.29 -6.94
N GLY A 8 3.04 -10.01 -7.05
CA GLY A 8 3.58 -8.68 -6.76
C GLY A 8 2.97 -7.59 -7.65
N PHE A 9 2.80 -7.85 -8.94
CA PHE A 9 2.18 -6.91 -9.87
C PHE A 9 0.70 -6.66 -9.55
N ILE A 10 -0.06 -7.72 -9.22
CA ILE A 10 -1.47 -7.61 -8.83
C ILE A 10 -1.62 -6.78 -7.55
N VAL A 11 -0.73 -6.96 -6.58
CA VAL A 11 -0.75 -6.16 -5.33
C VAL A 11 -0.55 -4.67 -5.62
N ILE A 12 0.37 -4.30 -6.53
CA ILE A 12 0.52 -2.91 -6.94
C ILE A 12 -0.74 -2.42 -7.63
N LEU A 13 -1.25 -3.16 -8.61
CA LEU A 13 -2.40 -2.75 -9.41
C LEU A 13 -3.65 -2.54 -8.54
N VAL A 14 -4.00 -3.53 -7.71
CA VAL A 14 -5.15 -3.44 -6.80
C VAL A 14 -4.90 -2.37 -5.74
N GLY A 15 -3.72 -2.36 -5.12
CA GLY A 15 -3.37 -1.41 -4.07
C GLY A 15 -3.47 0.04 -4.53
N VAL A 16 -2.93 0.38 -5.70
CA VAL A 16 -2.97 1.74 -6.27
C VAL A 16 -4.40 2.18 -6.58
N ASN A 17 -5.24 1.27 -7.10
CA ASN A 17 -6.65 1.56 -7.35
C ASN A 17 -7.47 1.79 -6.06
N LEU A 18 -7.01 1.27 -4.92
CA LEU A 18 -7.66 1.47 -3.62
C LEU A 18 -7.18 2.73 -2.87
N ILE A 19 -6.11 3.39 -3.33
CA ILE A 19 -5.60 4.63 -2.70
C ILE A 19 -6.69 5.73 -2.60
N PRO A 20 -7.48 6.03 -3.64
CA PRO A 20 -8.52 7.05 -3.56
C PRO A 20 -9.57 6.69 -2.49
N THR A 21 -10.00 5.44 -2.44
CA THR A 21 -10.96 4.96 -1.43
C THR A 21 -10.43 5.15 -0.01
N VAL A 22 -9.15 4.84 0.24
CA VAL A 22 -8.52 5.06 1.55
C VAL A 22 -8.43 6.56 1.86
N ALA A 23 -8.05 7.39 0.88
CA ALA A 23 -7.97 8.83 1.04
C ALA A 23 -9.33 9.46 1.39
N ASP A 24 -10.41 9.00 0.76
CA ASP A 24 -11.78 9.48 1.03
C ASP A 24 -12.23 9.12 2.46
N GLN A 25 -11.89 7.91 2.94
CA GLN A 25 -12.18 7.51 4.31
C GLN A 25 -11.37 8.34 5.32
N VAL A 26 -10.10 8.62 5.01
CA VAL A 26 -9.25 9.49 5.85
C VAL A 26 -9.81 10.91 5.91
N ALA A 27 -10.22 11.48 4.77
CA ALA A 27 -10.82 12.81 4.71
C ALA A 27 -12.12 12.88 5.53
N THR A 28 -12.96 11.84 5.44
CA THR A 28 -14.18 11.72 6.24
C THR A 28 -13.88 11.65 7.74
N ALA A 29 -12.86 10.88 8.13
CA ALA A 29 -12.44 10.77 9.53
C ALA A 29 -11.86 12.09 10.08
N GLN A 30 -11.13 12.84 9.25
CA GLN A 30 -10.59 14.15 9.61
C GLN A 30 -11.67 15.23 9.78
N ALA A 31 -12.83 15.06 9.13
CA ALA A 31 -13.99 15.94 9.34
C ALA A 31 -14.66 15.75 10.71
N GLY A 32 -14.33 14.67 11.43
CA GLY A 32 -14.79 14.43 12.80
C GLY A 32 -14.06 15.26 13.86
N ASN A 33 -14.23 14.91 15.13
CA ASN A 33 -13.54 15.55 16.25
C ASN A 33 -12.09 15.04 16.41
N VAL A 34 -11.30 15.08 15.35
CA VAL A 34 -9.87 14.74 15.35
C VAL A 34 -9.09 16.00 15.05
N THR A 35 -8.39 16.54 16.06
CA THR A 35 -7.72 17.85 15.97
C THR A 35 -6.23 17.78 16.29
N GLY A 36 -5.50 18.83 15.93
CA GLY A 36 -4.07 18.96 16.20
C GLY A 36 -3.25 17.80 15.61
N ALA A 37 -2.33 17.26 16.42
CA ALA A 37 -1.44 16.18 16.00
C ALA A 37 -2.19 14.90 15.56
N ALA A 38 -3.38 14.64 16.10
CA ALA A 38 -4.16 13.47 15.72
C ALA A 38 -4.67 13.57 14.27
N SER A 39 -5.06 14.77 13.83
CA SER A 39 -5.50 15.01 12.44
C SER A 39 -4.35 14.82 11.46
N THR A 40 -3.16 15.29 11.83
CA THR A 40 -1.94 15.10 11.03
C THR A 40 -1.56 13.64 10.88
N ILE A 41 -1.57 12.85 11.96
CA ILE A 41 -1.27 11.41 11.90
C ILE A 41 -2.29 10.69 11.01
N LEU A 42 -3.57 11.07 11.09
CA LEU A 42 -4.62 10.56 10.20
C LEU A 42 -4.38 10.93 8.74
N GLY A 43 -3.83 12.11 8.44
CA GLY A 43 -3.45 12.46 7.06
C GLY A 43 -2.33 11.60 6.49
N LEU A 44 -1.41 11.15 7.35
CA LEU A 44 -0.29 10.28 6.96
C LEU A 44 -0.73 8.84 6.68
N THR A 45 -1.91 8.41 7.13
CA THR A 45 -2.38 7.02 6.96
C THR A 45 -2.44 6.58 5.50
N THR A 46 -2.84 7.47 4.57
CA THR A 46 -2.84 7.19 3.13
C THR A 46 -1.42 6.92 2.60
N LEU A 47 -0.44 7.64 3.14
CA LEU A 47 0.98 7.48 2.80
C LEU A 47 1.52 6.15 3.33
N PHE A 48 1.18 5.79 4.58
CA PHE A 48 1.52 4.47 5.13
C PHE A 48 0.88 3.32 4.35
N PHE A 49 -0.34 3.49 3.86
CA PHE A 49 -0.99 2.52 2.99
C PHE A 49 -0.20 2.33 1.68
N ALA A 50 0.18 3.42 1.01
CA ALA A 50 0.98 3.37 -0.21
C ALA A 50 2.37 2.72 0.01
N LEU A 51 3.04 3.05 1.12
CA LEU A 51 4.31 2.41 1.49
C LEU A 51 4.14 0.92 1.78
N GLY A 52 3.03 0.52 2.43
CA GLY A 52 2.71 -0.88 2.69
C GLY A 52 2.52 -1.70 1.41
N ILE A 53 1.82 -1.14 0.42
CA ILE A 53 1.67 -1.77 -0.91
C ILE A 53 3.02 -1.99 -1.57
N MET A 54 3.90 -0.97 -1.57
CA MET A 54 5.23 -1.10 -2.15
C MET A 54 6.07 -2.15 -1.43
N ALA A 55 6.07 -2.17 -0.09
CA ALA A 55 6.81 -3.16 0.68
C ALA A 55 6.34 -4.60 0.38
N ALA A 56 5.01 -4.81 0.32
CA ALA A 56 4.43 -6.11 -0.01
C ALA A 56 4.76 -6.54 -1.44
N ALA A 57 4.65 -5.62 -2.41
CA ALA A 57 4.95 -5.90 -3.81
C ALA A 57 6.43 -6.24 -4.02
N ILE A 58 7.34 -5.50 -3.40
CA ILE A 58 8.79 -5.77 -3.46
C ILE A 58 9.10 -7.14 -2.86
N SER A 59 8.52 -7.47 -1.70
CA SER A 59 8.73 -8.78 -1.06
C SER A 59 8.33 -9.94 -1.98
N LEU A 60 7.16 -9.84 -2.62
CA LEU A 60 6.68 -10.84 -3.57
C LEU A 60 7.54 -10.91 -4.84
N ALA A 61 7.95 -9.77 -5.38
CA ALA A 61 8.82 -9.70 -6.55
C ALA A 61 10.20 -10.31 -6.28
N VAL A 62 10.82 -9.97 -5.15
CA VAL A 62 12.12 -10.53 -4.73
C VAL A 62 12.00 -12.03 -4.48
N SER A 63 10.95 -12.49 -3.81
CA SER A 63 10.69 -13.93 -3.66
C SER A 63 10.53 -14.63 -5.03
N GLY A 64 9.84 -14.00 -5.98
CA GLY A 64 9.72 -14.48 -7.35
C GLY A 64 11.06 -14.60 -8.06
N LEU A 65 11.92 -13.58 -7.93
CA LEU A 65 13.25 -13.52 -8.54
C LEU A 65 14.21 -14.56 -7.95
N ARG A 66 14.18 -14.75 -6.62
CA ARG A 66 14.96 -15.77 -5.92
C ARG A 66 14.58 -17.18 -6.36
N ASN A 67 13.28 -17.43 -6.45
CA ASN A 67 12.81 -18.72 -6.96
C ASN A 67 13.31 -18.94 -8.40
N ALA A 68 13.34 -17.90 -9.23
CA ALA A 68 13.85 -17.91 -10.61
C ALA A 68 15.38 -18.10 -10.74
N GLY A 69 16.12 -18.13 -9.64
CA GLY A 69 17.59 -18.26 -9.65
C GLY A 69 18.30 -17.02 -10.19
N LEU A 70 17.61 -15.88 -10.23
CA LEU A 70 18.13 -14.62 -10.76
C LEU A 70 18.74 -13.71 -9.68
N VAL A 71 18.43 -13.96 -8.39
CA VAL A 71 19.03 -13.29 -7.23
C VAL A 71 19.05 -14.20 -6.00
#